data_AF-A0A952WK30-F1
#
_entry.id   AF-A0A952WK30-F1
#
_cell.length_a   1.000
_cell.length_b   1.000
_cell.length_c   1.000
_cell.angle_alpha   90.00
_cell.angle_beta   90.00
_cell.angle_gamma   90.00
#
_symmetry.space_group_name_H-M   'P 1'
#
loop_
_entity.id
_entity.type
_entity.pdbx_description
1 polymer ?
#
loop_
_entity_poly.entity_id
_entity_poly.type
_entity_poly.pdbx_seq_one_letter_code
_entity_poly.pdbx_strand_id
1 'polypeptide(L)'
;MNPETKGRFKWEPAALMALLIGIGFWLVMGPSGNKMHPQKDALTTEVRIGDTRGLVEVTGDSPDSQKFRLLTREGFESAALSRPEFEAFFGASVAAQVADGRENWLFRLLNITSWASLVWIAIGFGGQLMFSGRMFLQWLISERHKVSIITPAFWWFSLLGGICLFTYFVWRQDAVGVLGQSTGIVIYARNLRLIAKQRRREAQERENIPSASENPATVAQPSGAGSLS
;
A
#
# COMPACT_ATOMS: atom_id res chain seq x y z
N MET A 1 -16.55 -26.43 -40.41
CA MET A 1 -17.21 -26.07 -39.13
C MET A 1 -16.18 -26.29 -38.04
N ASN A 2 -15.54 -25.22 -37.55
CA ASN A 2 -14.40 -25.31 -36.62
C ASN A 2 -14.95 -25.32 -35.19
N PRO A 3 -14.72 -26.36 -34.36
CA PRO A 3 -15.27 -26.39 -33.01
C PRO A 3 -14.57 -25.33 -32.16
N GLU A 4 -15.38 -24.46 -31.56
CA GLU A 4 -14.95 -23.36 -30.72
C GLU A 4 -13.95 -23.81 -29.65
N THR A 5 -12.81 -23.12 -29.60
CA THR A 5 -11.87 -23.23 -28.47
C THR A 5 -12.50 -22.56 -27.26
N LYS A 6 -13.30 -23.31 -26.50
CA LYS A 6 -13.87 -22.88 -25.21
C LYS A 6 -12.73 -22.50 -24.28
N GLY A 7 -12.44 -21.21 -24.17
CA GLY A 7 -11.36 -20.69 -23.34
C GLY A 7 -11.59 -21.07 -21.88
N ARG A 8 -10.77 -21.98 -21.34
CA ARG A 8 -10.81 -22.37 -19.92
C ARG A 8 -10.61 -21.12 -19.05
N PHE A 9 -11.67 -20.72 -18.35
CA PHE A 9 -11.60 -19.66 -17.34
C PHE A 9 -10.56 -20.06 -16.28
N LYS A 10 -9.52 -19.25 -16.11
CA LYS A 10 -8.44 -19.53 -15.16
C LYS A 10 -8.84 -18.96 -13.81
N TRP A 11 -9.24 -19.83 -12.89
CA TRP A 11 -9.67 -19.47 -11.53
C TRP A 11 -8.54 -19.00 -10.61
N GLU A 12 -7.28 -19.22 -10.99
CA GLU A 12 -6.09 -18.88 -10.20
C GLU A 12 -6.09 -17.43 -9.66
N PRO A 13 -6.41 -16.38 -10.45
CA PRO A 13 -6.40 -15.01 -9.95
C PRO A 13 -7.52 -14.75 -8.95
N ALA A 14 -8.71 -15.33 -9.16
CA ALA A 14 -9.83 -15.18 -8.23
C ALA A 14 -9.55 -15.88 -6.90
N ALA A 15 -8.91 -17.06 -6.93
CA ALA A 15 -8.49 -17.77 -5.73
C ALA A 15 -7.43 -16.98 -4.93
N LEU A 16 -6.42 -16.41 -5.62
CA LEU A 16 -5.42 -15.55 -4.98
C LEU A 16 -6.03 -14.29 -4.35
N MET A 17 -7.03 -13.71 -5.01
CA MET A 17 -7.75 -12.55 -4.50
C MET A 17 -8.52 -12.90 -3.22
N ALA A 18 -9.29 -13.99 -3.25
CA ALA A 18 -10.01 -14.47 -2.07
C ALA A 18 -9.05 -14.80 -0.91
N LEU A 19 -7.90 -15.41 -1.20
CA LEU A 19 -6.87 -15.72 -0.20
C LEU A 19 -6.29 -14.44 0.43
N LEU A 20 -5.87 -13.46 -0.37
CA LEU A 20 -5.31 -12.20 0.13
C LEU A 20 -6.33 -11.42 0.96
N ILE A 21 -7.58 -11.37 0.51
CA ILE A 21 -8.67 -10.74 1.28
C ILE A 21 -8.87 -11.47 2.60
N GLY A 22 -8.91 -12.81 2.59
CA GLY A 22 -9.08 -13.60 3.81
C GLY A 22 -7.95 -13.39 4.83
N ILE A 23 -6.70 -13.43 4.37
CA ILE A 23 -5.52 -13.15 5.21
C ILE A 23 -5.56 -11.73 5.75
N GLY A 24 -5.82 -10.75 4.88
CA GLY A 24 -5.88 -9.35 5.28
C GLY A 24 -6.99 -9.09 6.30
N PHE A 25 -8.19 -9.64 6.08
CA PHE A 25 -9.30 -9.52 7.02
C PHE A 25 -8.99 -10.20 8.35
N TRP A 26 -8.36 -11.37 8.33
CA TRP A 26 -7.90 -12.03 9.55
C TRP A 26 -6.84 -11.22 10.30
N LEU A 27 -5.94 -10.53 9.61
CA LEU A 27 -4.95 -9.67 10.26
C LEU A 27 -5.56 -8.38 10.85
N VAL A 28 -6.70 -7.93 10.32
CA VAL A 28 -7.41 -6.72 10.80
C VAL A 28 -8.41 -7.03 11.92
N MET A 29 -9.10 -8.18 11.82
CA MET A 29 -10.19 -8.56 12.73
C MET A 29 -9.78 -9.68 13.70
N GLY A 30 -8.59 -10.25 13.52
CA GLY A 30 -8.06 -11.26 14.41
C GLY A 30 -7.96 -10.75 15.84
N PRO A 31 -7.98 -11.64 16.84
CA PRO A 31 -7.99 -11.26 18.24
C PRO A 31 -6.75 -10.42 18.58
N SER A 32 -6.94 -9.10 18.66
CA SER A 32 -5.92 -8.15 19.05
C SER A 32 -6.22 -7.69 20.49
N GLY A 33 -5.41 -8.15 21.44
CA GLY A 33 -5.41 -7.65 22.81
C GLY A 33 -5.51 -8.72 23.90
N ASN A 34 -5.03 -8.35 25.10
CA ASN A 34 -5.24 -9.10 26.33
C ASN A 34 -6.74 -9.27 26.57
N LYS A 35 -7.16 -10.51 26.83
CA LYS A 35 -8.54 -10.80 27.21
C LYS A 35 -8.85 -10.02 28.50
N MET A 36 -9.77 -9.07 28.42
CA MET A 36 -10.27 -8.38 29.60
C MET A 36 -11.04 -9.38 30.44
N HIS A 37 -10.81 -9.37 31.76
CA HIS A 37 -11.49 -10.24 32.72
C HIS A 37 -12.49 -9.39 33.53
N PRO A 38 -13.69 -9.08 33.00
CA PRO A 38 -14.70 -8.39 33.77
C PRO A 38 -15.19 -9.25 34.93
N GLN A 39 -15.69 -8.59 35.98
CA GLN A 39 -16.24 -9.25 37.14
C GLN A 39 -17.52 -10.03 36.76
N LYS A 40 -17.70 -11.23 37.34
CA LYS A 40 -18.73 -12.21 36.91
C LYS A 40 -20.19 -11.70 36.97
N ASP A 41 -20.46 -10.65 37.74
CA ASP A 41 -21.80 -10.07 37.94
C ASP A 41 -21.91 -8.60 37.49
N ALA A 42 -20.93 -8.09 36.74
CA ALA A 42 -20.93 -6.71 36.27
C ALA A 42 -21.69 -6.54 34.95
N LEU A 43 -22.62 -5.57 34.89
CA LEU A 43 -23.18 -5.11 33.62
C LEU A 43 -22.06 -4.42 32.83
N THR A 44 -21.56 -5.12 31.81
CA THR A 44 -20.47 -4.61 30.98
C THR A 44 -21.07 -3.92 29.76
N THR A 45 -20.92 -2.60 29.68
CA THR A 45 -21.27 -1.81 28.49
C THR A 45 -19.99 -1.36 27.81
N GLU A 46 -19.88 -1.57 26.50
CA GLU A 46 -18.79 -1.00 25.72
C GLU A 46 -18.95 0.53 25.65
N VAL A 47 -18.07 1.25 26.33
CA VAL A 47 -18.02 2.71 26.26
C VAL A 47 -16.85 3.10 25.36
N ARG A 48 -17.16 3.74 24.22
CA ARG A 48 -16.15 4.33 23.33
C ARG A 48 -15.86 5.76 23.74
N ILE A 49 -14.82 5.93 24.55
CA ILE A 49 -14.27 7.25 24.88
C ILE A 49 -13.25 7.58 23.77
N GLY A 50 -13.70 8.09 22.61
CA GLY A 50 -12.78 8.23 21.47
C GLY A 50 -13.25 9.03 20.25
N ASP A 51 -14.50 9.46 20.19
CA ASP A 51 -14.94 10.35 19.09
C ASP A 51 -14.68 11.85 19.42
N THR A 52 -14.53 12.16 20.71
CA THR A 52 -14.30 13.53 21.19
C THR A 52 -12.81 13.86 21.16
N ARG A 53 -12.39 14.71 20.21
CA ARG A 53 -11.02 15.26 20.18
C ARG A 53 -10.84 16.28 21.30
N GLY A 54 -9.76 16.15 22.06
CA GLY A 54 -9.40 17.05 23.16
C GLY A 54 -7.89 17.23 23.33
N LEU A 55 -7.51 18.20 24.14
CA LEU A 55 -6.15 18.54 24.53
C LEU A 55 -5.97 18.24 26.01
N VAL A 56 -4.78 17.78 26.39
CA VAL A 56 -4.37 17.74 27.80
C VAL A 56 -3.46 18.93 28.05
N GLU A 57 -3.94 19.86 28.86
CA GLU A 57 -3.13 20.97 29.34
C GLU A 57 -2.34 20.51 30.56
N VAL A 58 -1.02 20.67 30.51
CA VAL A 58 -0.12 20.41 31.63
C VAL A 58 0.45 21.75 32.09
N THR A 59 0.19 22.11 33.34
CA THR A 59 0.73 23.32 33.97
C THR A 59 1.64 22.94 35.12
N GLY A 60 2.81 23.58 35.24
CA GLY A 60 3.79 23.32 36.29
C GLY A 60 5.11 22.76 35.72
N ASP A 61 6.23 23.28 36.21
CA ASP A 61 7.57 22.95 35.71
C ASP A 61 8.24 21.78 36.44
N SER A 62 7.67 21.30 37.54
CA SER A 62 8.24 20.21 38.35
C SER A 62 7.23 19.07 38.49
N PRO A 63 7.68 17.80 38.55
CA PRO A 63 6.78 16.64 38.63
C PRO A 63 5.74 16.71 39.75
N ASP A 64 6.08 17.33 40.89
CA ASP A 64 5.18 17.52 42.04
C ASP A 64 4.21 18.71 41.89
N SER A 65 4.51 19.67 41.01
CA SER A 65 3.65 20.83 40.75
C SER A 65 2.81 20.69 39.49
N GLN A 66 2.96 19.60 38.74
CA GLN A 66 2.23 19.32 37.51
C GLN A 66 0.74 19.10 37.78
N LYS A 67 -0.06 19.89 37.07
CA LYS A 67 -1.52 19.79 37.03
C LYS A 67 -1.97 19.47 35.62
N PHE A 68 -2.88 18.51 35.50
CA PHE A 68 -3.42 18.02 34.23
C PHE A 68 -4.88 18.46 34.10
N ARG A 69 -5.23 19.07 32.97
CA ARG A 69 -6.63 19.41 32.62
C ARG A 69 -6.97 18.85 31.25
N LEU A 70 -8.13 18.23 31.15
CA LEU A 70 -8.68 17.73 29.89
C LEU A 70 -9.60 18.80 29.31
N LEU A 71 -9.30 19.22 28.09
CA LEU A 71 -10.05 20.21 27.33
C LEU A 71 -10.62 19.54 26.10
N THR A 72 -11.93 19.38 26.00
CA THR A 72 -12.56 18.80 24.80
C THR A 72 -13.02 19.90 23.85
N ARG A 73 -13.12 19.57 22.56
CA ARG A 73 -13.66 20.51 21.56
C ARG A 73 -15.14 20.88 21.80
N GLU A 74 -15.86 20.07 22.56
CA GLU A 74 -17.27 20.28 22.93
C GLU A 74 -17.43 21.21 24.15
N GLY A 75 -16.32 21.77 24.67
CA GLY A 75 -16.33 22.72 25.78
C GLY A 75 -16.35 22.07 27.17
N PHE A 76 -16.22 20.75 27.27
CA PHE A 76 -15.97 20.09 28.55
C PHE A 76 -14.52 20.37 29.00
N GLU A 77 -14.40 20.96 30.19
CA GLU A 77 -13.13 21.19 30.89
C GLU A 77 -13.13 20.38 32.20
N SER A 78 -12.12 19.54 32.40
CA SER A 78 -11.98 18.83 33.68
C SER A 78 -11.43 19.75 34.79
N ALA A 79 -11.69 19.35 36.04
CA ALA A 79 -10.93 19.85 37.18
C ALA A 79 -9.43 19.58 36.98
N ALA A 80 -8.59 20.41 37.62
CA ALA A 80 -7.15 20.21 37.60
C ALA A 80 -6.78 19.00 38.45
N LEU A 81 -6.29 17.94 37.79
CA LEU A 81 -5.87 16.69 38.42
C LEU A 81 -4.39 16.78 38.77
N SER A 82 -4.01 16.29 39.94
CA SER A 82 -2.61 16.05 40.30
C SER A 82 -2.06 14.86 39.51
N ARG A 83 -0.72 14.75 39.44
CA ARG A 83 -0.06 13.63 38.74
C ARG A 83 -0.52 12.25 39.22
N PRO A 84 -0.60 11.95 40.54
CA PRO A 84 -1.07 10.65 41.02
C PRO A 84 -2.54 10.36 40.66
N GLU A 85 -3.40 11.39 40.69
CA GLU A 85 -4.80 11.25 40.30
C GLU A 85 -4.91 10.95 38.80
N PHE A 86 -4.17 11.68 37.96
CA PHE A 86 -4.15 11.44 36.51
C PHE A 86 -3.63 10.03 36.17
N GLU A 87 -2.59 9.56 36.85
CA GLU A 87 -2.05 8.20 36.71
C GLU A 87 -3.06 7.13 37.13
N ALA A 88 -3.89 7.38 38.14
CA ALA A 88 -4.93 6.44 38.55
C ALA A 88 -6.04 6.28 37.49
N PHE A 89 -6.37 7.34 36.74
CA PHE A 89 -7.40 7.30 35.69
C PHE A 89 -6.89 6.82 34.33
N PHE A 90 -5.68 7.24 33.93
CA PHE A 90 -5.15 7.03 32.58
C PHE A 90 -3.93 6.12 32.53
N GLY A 91 -3.35 5.77 33.68
CA GLY A 91 -2.14 4.96 33.81
C GLY A 91 -0.85 5.78 33.75
N ALA A 92 0.21 5.21 34.34
CA ALA A 92 1.54 5.84 34.41
C ALA A 92 2.19 6.10 33.04
N SER A 93 1.93 5.23 32.05
CA SER A 93 2.49 5.39 30.70
C SER A 93 1.91 6.60 29.97
N VAL A 94 0.61 6.86 30.12
CA VAL A 94 -0.07 8.02 29.51
C VAL A 94 0.36 9.30 30.22
N ALA A 95 0.44 9.29 31.55
CA ALA A 95 0.93 10.42 32.34
C ALA A 95 2.35 10.83 31.95
N ALA A 96 3.26 9.85 31.83
CA ALA A 96 4.63 10.09 31.40
C ALA A 96 4.69 10.69 29.97
N GLN A 97 3.93 10.13 29.03
CA GLN A 97 3.89 10.63 27.65
C GLN A 97 3.38 12.08 27.54
N VAL A 98 2.38 12.44 28.35
CA VAL A 98 1.82 13.80 28.38
C VAL A 98 2.76 14.78 29.10
N ALA A 99 3.40 14.35 30.20
CA ALA A 99 4.35 15.16 30.97
C ALA A 99 5.66 15.44 30.21
N ASP A 100 6.15 14.46 29.43
CA ASP A 100 7.36 14.57 28.60
C ASP A 100 7.10 15.26 27.24
N GLY A 101 5.87 15.75 26.99
CA GLY A 101 5.42 16.37 25.74
C GLY A 101 6.13 17.66 25.30
N ARG A 102 7.33 17.94 25.82
CA ARG A 102 8.34 18.86 25.29
C ARG A 102 9.04 18.32 24.03
N GLU A 103 8.49 17.31 23.36
CA GLU A 103 9.05 16.76 22.12
C GLU A 103 8.80 17.64 20.87
N ASN A 104 9.79 17.60 19.99
CA ASN A 104 10.01 18.43 18.80
C ASN A 104 8.79 18.63 17.89
N TRP A 105 8.69 19.81 17.27
CA TRP A 105 7.58 20.21 16.37
C TRP A 105 7.24 19.19 15.27
N LEU A 106 8.25 18.48 14.76
CA LEU A 106 8.09 17.47 13.71
C LEU A 106 7.25 16.26 14.18
N PHE A 107 7.41 15.87 15.46
CA PHE A 107 6.68 14.74 16.05
C PHE A 107 5.22 15.11 16.32
N ARG A 108 4.93 16.37 16.62
CA ARG A 108 3.55 16.90 16.69
C ARG A 108 2.90 16.97 15.31
N LEU A 109 3.61 17.48 14.30
CA LEU A 109 3.11 17.56 12.92
C LEU A 109 2.76 16.17 12.36
N LEU A 110 3.61 15.18 12.63
CA LEU A 110 3.47 13.83 12.10
C LEU A 110 2.71 12.88 13.06
N ASN A 111 2.27 13.36 14.23
CA ASN A 111 1.63 12.58 15.29
C ASN A 111 2.39 11.27 15.63
N ILE A 112 3.72 11.38 15.78
CA ILE A 112 4.62 10.24 15.97
C ILE A 112 4.91 10.09 17.47
N THR A 113 4.51 8.98 18.07
CA THR A 113 4.84 8.60 19.44
C THR A 113 5.92 7.52 19.52
N SER A 114 6.40 7.00 18.38
CA SER A 114 7.42 5.94 18.31
C SER A 114 8.14 5.89 16.95
N TRP A 115 9.42 5.51 16.94
CA TRP A 115 10.19 5.22 15.71
C TRP A 115 9.52 4.17 14.82
N ALA A 116 8.82 3.20 15.42
CA ALA A 116 8.02 2.23 14.68
C ALA A 116 6.92 2.94 13.87
N SER A 117 6.20 3.90 14.47
CA SER A 117 5.16 4.69 13.80
C SER A 117 5.72 5.51 12.63
N LEU A 118 6.95 6.04 12.75
CA LEU A 118 7.61 6.77 11.66
C LEU A 118 7.83 5.87 10.44
N VAL A 119 8.32 4.64 10.64
CA VAL A 119 8.51 3.66 9.55
C VAL A 119 7.19 3.34 8.87
N TRP A 120 6.12 3.14 9.64
CA TRP A 120 4.78 2.88 9.08
C TRP A 120 4.23 4.05 8.25
N ILE A 121 4.42 5.28 8.73
CA ILE A 121 4.06 6.49 8.00
C ILE A 121 4.88 6.59 6.70
N ALA A 122 6.18 6.31 6.74
CA ALA A 122 7.04 6.31 5.55
C ALA A 122 6.60 5.26 4.52
N ILE A 123 6.17 4.07 4.96
CA ILE A 123 5.61 3.03 4.08
C ILE A 123 4.30 3.53 3.44
N GLY A 124 3.40 4.13 4.22
CA GLY A 124 2.15 4.69 3.72
C GLY A 124 2.38 5.80 2.69
N PHE A 125 3.24 6.77 3.00
CA PHE A 125 3.62 7.84 2.09
C PHE A 125 4.35 7.32 0.85
N GLY A 126 5.27 6.37 1.00
CA GLY A 126 5.96 5.73 -0.11
C GLY A 126 4.99 5.02 -1.05
N GLY A 127 4.03 4.29 -0.50
CA GLY A 127 2.94 3.67 -1.26
C GLY A 127 2.09 4.70 -2.02
N GLN A 128 1.73 5.80 -1.35
CA GLN A 128 0.98 6.91 -1.97
C GLN A 128 1.78 7.58 -3.09
N LEU A 129 3.08 7.83 -2.89
CA LEU A 129 3.95 8.43 -3.91
C LEU A 129 4.11 7.52 -5.12
N MET A 130 4.17 6.21 -4.95
CA MET A 130 4.16 5.28 -6.08
C MET A 130 2.83 5.31 -6.85
N PHE A 131 1.71 5.39 -6.13
CA PHE A 131 0.38 5.53 -6.73
C PHE A 131 0.17 6.85 -7.49
N SER A 132 0.76 7.94 -7.02
CA SER A 132 0.77 9.22 -7.74
C SER A 132 1.78 9.19 -8.90
N GLY A 133 2.95 8.60 -8.66
CA GLY A 133 4.04 8.44 -9.61
C GLY A 133 3.62 7.67 -10.86
N ARG A 134 2.71 6.70 -10.75
CA ARG A 134 2.17 5.98 -11.93
C ARG A 134 1.49 6.94 -12.93
N MET A 135 0.75 7.93 -12.43
CA MET A 135 0.00 8.89 -13.26
C MET A 135 0.96 9.95 -13.78
N PHE A 136 1.88 10.42 -12.93
CA PHE A 136 2.92 11.36 -13.34
C PHE A 136 3.81 10.80 -14.46
N LEU A 137 4.26 9.55 -14.30
CA LEU A 137 5.10 8.88 -15.30
C LEU A 137 4.31 8.60 -16.59
N GLN A 138 3.04 8.19 -16.47
CA GLN A 138 2.19 7.99 -17.64
C GLN A 138 1.96 9.30 -18.39
N TRP A 139 1.68 10.40 -17.69
CA TRP A 139 1.56 11.72 -18.28
C TRP A 139 2.85 12.14 -18.98
N LEU A 140 4.01 12.04 -18.30
CA LEU A 140 5.31 12.41 -18.87
C LEU A 140 5.64 11.63 -20.15
N ILE A 141 5.35 10.33 -20.18
CA ILE A 141 5.59 9.48 -21.36
C ILE A 141 4.57 9.80 -22.47
N SER A 142 3.30 9.98 -22.12
CA SER A 142 2.25 10.35 -23.07
C SER A 142 2.55 11.69 -23.73
N GLU A 143 3.07 12.66 -22.99
CA GLU A 143 3.46 13.97 -23.51
C GLU A 143 4.65 13.85 -24.49
N ARG A 144 5.67 13.08 -24.11
CA ARG A 144 6.86 12.86 -24.96
C ARG A 144 6.54 12.17 -26.27
N HIS A 145 5.59 11.22 -26.27
CA HIS A 145 5.25 10.43 -27.46
C HIS A 145 3.97 10.89 -28.17
N LYS A 146 3.22 11.84 -27.60
CA LYS A 146 1.91 12.33 -28.07
C LYS A 146 0.87 11.23 -28.31
N VAL A 147 0.97 10.13 -27.55
CA VAL A 147 0.08 8.97 -27.65
C VAL A 147 -0.26 8.44 -26.26
N SER A 148 -1.53 8.09 -26.04
CA SER A 148 -1.98 7.50 -24.79
C SER A 148 -1.62 6.02 -24.73
N ILE A 149 -0.44 5.70 -24.20
CA ILE A 149 0.06 4.33 -24.05
C ILE A 149 0.28 4.02 -22.56
N ILE A 150 -0.26 2.88 -22.11
CA ILE A 150 -0.01 2.34 -20.78
C ILE A 150 1.31 1.56 -20.82
N THR A 151 2.34 2.10 -20.15
CA THR A 151 3.66 1.46 -20.11
C THR A 151 3.74 0.37 -19.04
N PRO A 152 4.66 -0.60 -19.15
CA PRO A 152 4.90 -1.58 -18.09
C PRO A 152 5.24 -0.94 -16.73
N ALA A 153 5.85 0.24 -16.74
CA ALA A 153 6.15 0.99 -15.53
C ALA A 153 4.89 1.34 -14.73
N PHE A 154 3.77 1.66 -15.41
CA PHE A 154 2.48 1.89 -14.75
C PHE A 154 2.07 0.71 -13.86
N TRP A 155 2.22 -0.51 -14.37
CA TRP A 155 1.85 -1.73 -13.65
C TRP A 155 2.80 -2.02 -12.49
N TRP A 156 4.10 -1.76 -12.65
CA TRP A 156 5.09 -1.90 -11.57
C TRP A 156 4.85 -0.91 -10.44
N PHE A 157 4.66 0.38 -10.75
CA PHE A 157 4.34 1.40 -9.75
C PHE A 157 3.03 1.09 -9.01
N SER A 158 2.03 0.58 -9.72
CA SER A 158 0.75 0.16 -9.12
C SER A 158 0.91 -1.05 -8.20
N LEU A 159 1.73 -2.03 -8.59
CA LEU A 159 1.98 -3.22 -7.77
C LEU A 159 2.75 -2.87 -6.49
N LEU A 160 3.84 -2.11 -6.60
CA LEU A 160 4.64 -1.71 -5.44
C LEU A 160 3.85 -0.78 -4.51
N GLY A 161 3.14 0.22 -5.08
CA GLY A 161 2.26 1.09 -4.32
C GLY A 161 1.15 0.33 -3.61
N GLY A 162 0.54 -0.65 -4.29
CA GLY A 162 -0.48 -1.53 -3.72
C GLY A 162 0.04 -2.36 -2.55
N ILE A 163 1.24 -2.95 -2.66
CA ILE A 163 1.86 -3.72 -1.57
C ILE A 163 2.18 -2.83 -0.35
N CYS A 164 2.74 -1.64 -0.58
CA CYS A 164 3.02 -0.69 0.52
C CYS A 164 1.74 -0.27 1.23
N LEU A 165 0.70 0.11 0.48
CA LEU A 165 -0.58 0.52 1.05
C LEU A 165 -1.32 -0.64 1.71
N PHE A 166 -1.27 -1.85 1.14
CA PHE A 166 -1.84 -3.04 1.77
C PHE A 166 -1.21 -3.28 3.15
N THR A 167 0.12 -3.31 3.22
CA THR A 167 0.84 -3.50 4.48
C THR A 167 0.49 -2.39 5.49
N TYR A 168 0.38 -1.14 5.02
CA TYR A 168 -0.01 -0.01 5.85
C TYR A 168 -1.45 -0.12 6.37
N PHE A 169 -2.43 -0.54 5.56
CA PHE A 169 -3.81 -0.72 6.01
C PHE A 169 -4.00 -1.90 6.94
N VAL A 170 -3.23 -2.97 6.75
CA VAL A 170 -3.17 -4.07 7.72
C VAL A 170 -2.69 -3.54 9.08
N TRP A 171 -1.60 -2.75 9.09
CA TRP A 171 -1.11 -2.13 10.33
C TRP A 171 -2.13 -1.18 10.96
N ARG A 172 -2.85 -0.40 10.14
CA ARG A 172 -3.90 0.53 10.61
C ARG A 172 -5.21 -0.16 11.00
N GLN A 173 -5.29 -1.49 10.88
CA GLN A 173 -6.51 -2.27 11.15
C GLN A 173 -7.72 -1.76 10.31
N ASP A 174 -7.48 -1.40 9.05
CA ASP A 174 -8.48 -0.84 8.14
C ASP A 174 -8.92 -1.88 7.10
N ALA A 175 -10.07 -2.51 7.37
CA ALA A 175 -10.59 -3.59 6.52
C ALA A 175 -10.94 -3.12 5.09
N VAL A 176 -11.40 -1.86 4.94
CA VAL A 176 -11.78 -1.30 3.63
C VAL A 176 -10.53 -1.09 2.79
N GLY A 177 -9.47 -0.53 3.40
CA GLY A 177 -8.18 -0.36 2.75
C GLY A 177 -7.57 -1.69 2.30
N VAL A 178 -7.62 -2.70 3.16
CA VAL A 178 -7.14 -4.07 2.86
C VAL A 178 -7.89 -4.69 1.69
N LEU A 179 -9.23 -4.61 1.68
CA LEU A 179 -10.06 -5.15 0.58
C LEU A 179 -9.68 -4.51 -0.77
N GLY A 180 -9.55 -3.18 -0.79
CA GLY A 180 -9.20 -2.42 -1.99
C GLY A 180 -7.82 -2.80 -2.54
N GLN A 181 -6.80 -2.81 -1.67
CA GLN A 181 -5.44 -3.07 -2.11
C GLN A 181 -5.20 -4.54 -2.48
N SER A 182 -5.86 -5.49 -1.81
CA SER A 182 -5.82 -6.93 -2.17
C SER A 182 -6.25 -7.15 -3.62
N THR A 183 -7.38 -6.55 -3.99
CA THR A 183 -7.94 -6.65 -5.34
C THR A 183 -6.98 -6.04 -6.37
N GLY A 184 -6.44 -4.85 -6.07
CA GLY A 184 -5.50 -4.14 -6.92
C GLY A 184 -4.23 -4.95 -7.21
N ILE A 185 -3.56 -5.46 -6.15
CA ILE A 185 -2.31 -6.23 -6.25
C ILE A 185 -2.45 -7.40 -7.23
N VAL A 186 -3.54 -8.17 -7.12
CA VAL A 186 -3.78 -9.33 -7.99
C VAL A 186 -3.93 -8.93 -9.45
N ILE A 187 -4.68 -7.85 -9.72
CA ILE A 187 -4.89 -7.34 -11.07
C ILE A 187 -3.56 -6.85 -11.67
N TYR A 188 -2.78 -6.08 -10.89
CA TYR A 188 -1.49 -5.55 -11.35
C TYR A 188 -0.48 -6.65 -11.65
N ALA A 189 -0.35 -7.62 -10.75
CA ALA A 189 0.51 -8.79 -10.94
C ALA A 189 0.10 -9.62 -12.18
N ARG A 190 -1.21 -9.83 -12.37
CA ARG A 190 -1.74 -10.53 -13.55
C ARG A 190 -1.38 -9.79 -14.84
N ASN A 191 -1.59 -8.48 -14.90
CA ASN A 191 -1.30 -7.70 -16.11
C ASN A 191 0.19 -7.69 -16.43
N LEU A 192 1.04 -7.59 -15.41
CA LEU A 192 2.48 -7.67 -15.59
C LEU A 192 2.93 -9.04 -16.12
N ARG A 193 2.34 -10.13 -15.61
CA ARG A 193 2.56 -11.50 -16.13
C ARG A 193 2.14 -11.64 -17.60
N LEU A 194 1.02 -11.04 -17.99
CA LEU A 194 0.54 -11.05 -19.38
C LEU A 194 1.51 -10.32 -20.31
N ILE A 195 1.98 -9.13 -19.92
CA ILE A 195 2.98 -8.36 -20.69
C ILE A 195 4.29 -9.16 -20.83
N ALA A 196 4.77 -9.77 -19.75
CA ALA A 196 5.98 -10.59 -19.79
C ALA A 196 5.83 -11.81 -20.73
N LYS A 197 4.66 -12.45 -20.73
CA LYS A 197 4.36 -13.57 -21.62
C LYS A 197 4.31 -13.13 -23.09
N GLN A 198 3.69 -11.99 -23.38
CA GLN A 198 3.61 -11.45 -24.74
C GLN A 198 5.01 -11.13 -25.29
N ARG A 199 5.85 -10.44 -24.51
CA ARG A 199 7.23 -10.14 -24.89
C ARG A 199 8.07 -11.39 -25.21
N ARG A 200 7.88 -12.47 -24.45
CA ARG A 200 8.55 -13.75 -24.71
C ARG A 200 8.12 -14.38 -26.04
N ARG A 201 6.84 -14.29 -26.39
CA ARG A 201 6.32 -14.81 -27.66
C ARG A 201 6.86 -14.01 -28.84
N GLU A 202 6.84 -12.69 -28.74
CA GLU A 202 7.38 -11.80 -29.78
C GLU A 202 8.89 -12.01 -29.98
N ALA A 203 9.64 -12.29 -28.91
CA ALA A 203 11.06 -12.63 -29.01
C ALA A 203 11.30 -13.96 -29.75
N GLN A 204 10.51 -14.99 -29.44
CA GLN A 204 10.57 -16.29 -30.12
C GLN A 204 10.18 -16.21 -31.59
N GLU A 205 9.16 -15.42 -31.93
CA GLU A 205 8.76 -15.19 -33.31
C GLU A 205 9.88 -14.47 -34.11
N ARG A 206 10.54 -13.48 -33.52
CA ARG A 206 11.69 -12.79 -34.15
C ARG A 206 12.88 -13.71 -34.40
N GLU A 207 13.15 -14.65 -33.50
CA GLU A 207 14.22 -15.64 -33.64
C GLU A 207 13.88 -16.69 -34.71
N ASN A 208 12.61 -17.01 -34.89
CA ASN A 208 12.13 -18.00 -35.85
C ASN A 208 11.90 -17.46 -37.28
N ILE A 209 12.05 -16.15 -37.53
CA ILE A 209 12.01 -15.61 -38.89
C ILE A 209 13.37 -15.92 -39.54
N PRO A 210 13.44 -16.80 -40.56
CA PRO A 210 14.68 -17.07 -41.27
C PRO A 210 15.20 -15.78 -41.88
N SER A 211 16.50 -15.53 -41.81
CA SER A 211 17.20 -14.44 -42.49
C SER A 211 16.88 -14.48 -43.98
N ALA A 212 15.83 -13.80 -44.41
CA ALA A 212 15.42 -13.68 -45.81
C ALA A 212 16.39 -12.80 -46.64
N SER A 213 17.69 -12.85 -46.34
CA SER A 213 18.74 -12.12 -47.06
C SER A 213 20.04 -12.89 -47.28
N GLU A 214 20.15 -14.18 -46.92
CA GLU A 214 21.29 -15.01 -47.37
C GLU A 214 20.97 -15.76 -48.68
N ASN A 215 20.63 -15.02 -49.75
CA ASN A 215 21.15 -15.30 -51.10
C ASN A 215 20.65 -14.30 -52.15
N PRO A 216 21.51 -13.41 -52.65
CA PRO A 216 21.40 -12.88 -54.00
C PRO A 216 22.60 -13.33 -54.85
N ALA A 217 22.93 -14.63 -54.85
CA ALA A 217 23.99 -15.18 -55.70
C ALA A 217 23.47 -16.33 -56.58
N THR A 218 22.36 -16.11 -57.29
CA THR A 218 21.99 -16.97 -58.42
C THR A 218 21.22 -16.18 -59.48
N VAL A 219 21.87 -15.16 -60.04
CA VAL A 219 21.61 -14.77 -61.43
C VAL A 219 22.89 -15.12 -62.18
N ALA A 220 22.95 -16.37 -62.61
CA ALA A 220 24.02 -16.89 -63.44
C ALA A 220 24.08 -16.09 -64.75
N GLN A 221 25.21 -15.44 -64.99
CA GLN A 221 25.64 -15.10 -66.35
C GLN A 221 25.85 -16.41 -67.13
N PRO A 222 25.39 -16.51 -68.39
CA PRO A 222 26.01 -17.40 -69.35
C PRO A 222 26.99 -16.60 -70.22
N SER A 223 28.28 -16.78 -69.96
CA SER A 223 29.34 -16.51 -70.92
C SER A 223 29.25 -17.54 -72.05
N GLY A 224 28.84 -17.12 -73.24
CA GLY A 224 28.92 -17.91 -74.48
C GLY A 224 29.82 -17.20 -75.47
N ALA A 225 31.09 -17.63 -75.54
CA ALA A 225 31.97 -17.33 -76.65
C ALA A 225 31.56 -18.17 -77.87
N GLY A 226 31.45 -17.55 -79.03
CA GLY A 226 31.21 -18.21 -80.31
C GLY A 226 31.88 -17.42 -81.43
N SER A 227 33.08 -17.86 -81.79
CA SER A 227 33.82 -17.51 -83.00
C SER A 227 32.99 -17.75 -84.26
N LEU A 228 33.14 -16.90 -85.28
CA LEU A 228 33.68 -17.24 -86.61
C LEU A 228 33.32 -16.17 -87.65
N SER A 229 34.33 -15.83 -88.46
CA SER A 229 34.34 -15.25 -89.82
C SER A 229 33.67 -13.90 -90.06
#